data_AF-A0A936L4Z4-F1
#
_entry.id   AF-A0A936L4Z4-F1
#
_cell.length_a   1.000
_cell.length_b   1.000
_cell.length_c   1.000
_cell.angle_alpha   90.00
_cell.angle_beta   90.00
_cell.angle_gamma   90.00
#
_symmetry.space_group_name_H-M   'P 1'
#
loop_
_entity.id
_entity.type
_entity.pdbx_description
1 polymer ?
#
loop_
_entity_poly.entity_id
_entity_poly.type
_entity_poly.pdbx_seq_one_letter_code
_entity_poly.pdbx_strand_id
1 'polypeptide(L)'
;MNWKQAKNTVENLYDIPGDWLKIEYFEALNILFRVENSLRVFVYIILKNGFQDKWKDLSITSDDAENSTIGAIAKKRLAQDKNYAYLGFVLNSPLLHLTSGELIRVITSDAYWKLFKNYFLGSKDIIKNKLDEIGNVRNSLAHFRPIKKGDIELVKQNSIHTLQEIERTLEDFITCPDIVPTNTEENWYKEIITLGVEECKISFKQSKKEQWIKLILSFNAPVLKILKNYFGYNIATVNLKTDRILVDYPQIAKHTICVTEVVPSAFTKTPEENNFIKQIRFTFSRTSLEKNHSEIKADLENILLSISKEIALIKDDNLARGRLIEVVHCRFEKQSDIEYYELDGEIFRTEFDEESPVEYWGAFNFSSKNFITDTDKYPWMPVEISEDNELPF
;
A
#
# COMPACT_ATOMS: atom_id res chain seq x y z
N MET A 1 3.07 -16.41 44.12
CA MET A 1 2.73 -15.40 43.10
C MET A 1 1.73 -16.06 42.16
N ASN A 2 0.47 -15.66 42.18
CA ASN A 2 -0.53 -16.17 41.24
C ASN A 2 -0.81 -15.08 40.20
N TRP A 3 -0.34 -15.29 38.98
CA TRP A 3 -0.70 -14.46 37.85
C TRP A 3 -2.16 -14.76 37.52
N LYS A 4 -3.05 -13.76 37.65
CA LYS A 4 -4.45 -13.87 37.19
C LYS A 4 -4.42 -14.10 35.68
N GLN A 5 -5.19 -15.03 35.13
CA GLN A 5 -5.21 -15.25 33.67
C GLN A 5 -6.24 -14.34 32.98
N ALA A 6 -5.97 -13.97 31.73
CA ALA A 6 -6.97 -13.35 30.86
C ALA A 6 -8.16 -14.30 30.69
N LYS A 7 -9.38 -13.74 30.69
CA LYS A 7 -10.60 -14.52 30.49
C LYS A 7 -11.22 -14.17 29.16
N ASN A 8 -11.37 -15.14 28.27
CA ASN A 8 -12.17 -14.96 27.06
C ASN A 8 -13.62 -14.77 27.47
N THR A 9 -14.23 -13.65 27.08
CA THR A 9 -15.62 -13.34 27.39
C THR A 9 -16.53 -13.82 26.25
N VAL A 10 -16.36 -13.30 25.03
CA VAL A 10 -17.09 -13.68 23.80
C VAL A 10 -16.26 -13.28 22.57
N GLU A 11 -16.29 -14.04 21.46
CA GLU A 11 -15.76 -13.62 20.13
C GLU A 11 -14.39 -12.91 20.14
N ASN A 12 -13.33 -13.59 20.60
CA ASN A 12 -11.99 -13.00 20.72
C ASN A 12 -11.87 -11.75 21.61
N LEU A 13 -12.90 -11.40 22.38
CA LEU A 13 -12.82 -10.40 23.44
C LEU A 13 -12.27 -11.04 24.72
N TYR A 14 -11.29 -10.37 25.32
CA TYR A 14 -10.62 -10.83 26.54
C TYR A 14 -10.76 -9.78 27.65
N ASP A 15 -11.19 -10.23 28.83
CA ASP A 15 -11.04 -9.49 30.07
C ASP A 15 -9.61 -9.70 30.59
N ILE A 16 -8.78 -8.68 30.39
CA ILE A 16 -7.36 -8.69 30.79
C ILE A 16 -7.25 -8.09 32.20
N PRO A 17 -6.61 -8.79 33.15
CA PRO A 17 -6.40 -8.24 34.49
C PRO A 17 -5.70 -6.86 34.42
N GLY A 18 -6.32 -5.83 35.01
CA GLY A 18 -5.82 -4.45 34.94
C GLY A 18 -4.46 -4.21 35.61
N ASP A 19 -3.92 -5.21 36.31
CA ASP A 19 -2.57 -5.26 36.88
C ASP A 19 -1.50 -5.71 35.87
N TRP A 20 -1.88 -6.16 34.67
CA TRP A 20 -0.94 -6.65 33.64
C TRP A 20 -0.33 -5.54 32.78
N LEU A 21 -1.15 -4.61 32.27
CA LEU A 21 -0.71 -3.51 31.41
C LEU A 21 -1.71 -2.36 31.53
N LYS A 22 -1.23 -1.13 31.69
CA LYS A 22 -2.12 0.04 31.74
C LYS A 22 -2.60 0.43 30.35
N ILE A 23 -3.77 1.07 30.26
CA ILE A 23 -4.37 1.55 29.00
C ILE A 23 -3.38 2.43 28.21
N GLU A 24 -2.52 3.16 28.90
CA GLU A 24 -1.54 4.05 28.29
C GLU A 24 -0.55 3.33 27.35
N TYR A 25 -0.25 2.06 27.62
CA TYR A 25 0.62 1.27 26.75
C TYR A 25 -0.07 0.93 25.43
N PHE A 26 -1.37 0.63 25.46
CA PHE A 26 -2.16 0.35 24.26
C PHE A 26 -2.31 1.60 23.39
N GLU A 27 -2.66 2.74 24.00
CA GLU A 27 -2.73 4.02 23.29
C GLU A 27 -1.37 4.40 22.68
N ALA A 28 -0.29 4.31 23.45
CA ALA A 28 1.05 4.63 22.95
C ALA A 28 1.45 3.71 21.79
N LEU A 29 1.21 2.40 21.89
CA LEU A 29 1.51 1.45 20.82
C LEU A 29 0.77 1.82 19.52
N ASN A 30 -0.53 2.07 19.60
CA ASN A 30 -1.35 2.38 18.43
C ASN A 30 -0.90 3.68 17.74
N ILE A 31 -0.72 4.76 18.51
CA ILE A 31 -0.32 6.06 17.97
C ILE A 31 1.09 6.01 17.39
N LEU A 32 2.05 5.41 18.11
CA LEU A 32 3.43 5.30 17.65
C LEU A 32 3.53 4.45 16.39
N PHE A 33 2.80 3.33 16.33
CA PHE A 33 2.74 2.48 15.15
C PHE A 33 2.26 3.27 13.92
N ARG A 34 1.16 4.02 14.07
CA ARG A 34 0.58 4.84 12.99
C ARG A 34 1.53 5.95 12.53
N VAL A 35 2.15 6.65 13.47
CA VAL A 35 3.13 7.70 13.19
C VAL A 35 4.33 7.14 12.43
N GLU A 36 4.92 6.05 12.93
CA GLU A 36 6.11 5.47 12.32
C GLU A 36 5.83 4.96 10.90
N ASN A 37 4.77 4.19 10.71
CA ASN A 37 4.48 3.60 9.40
C ASN A 37 4.03 4.63 8.38
N SER A 38 3.29 5.66 8.80
CA SER A 38 3.00 6.79 7.91
C SER A 38 4.24 7.56 7.52
N LEU A 39 5.19 7.76 8.44
CA LEU A 39 6.49 8.35 8.12
C LEU A 39 7.29 7.46 7.15
N ARG A 40 7.26 6.13 7.29
CA ARG A 40 7.91 5.21 6.34
C ARG A 40 7.34 5.34 4.94
N VAL A 41 6.00 5.35 4.81
CA VAL A 41 5.30 5.56 3.54
C VAL A 41 5.66 6.92 2.93
N PHE A 42 5.61 7.98 3.74
CA PHE A 42 5.96 9.32 3.30
C PHE A 42 7.42 9.42 2.82
N VAL A 43 8.37 8.91 3.61
CA VAL A 43 9.80 8.90 3.25
C VAL A 43 10.02 8.11 1.96
N TYR A 44 9.36 6.96 1.80
CA TYR A 44 9.41 6.20 0.56
C TYR A 44 8.97 7.05 -0.64
N ILE A 45 7.79 7.69 -0.56
CA ILE A 45 7.24 8.50 -1.66
C ILE A 45 8.23 9.59 -2.07
N ILE A 46 8.78 10.33 -1.11
CA ILE A 46 9.71 11.42 -1.39
C ILE A 46 11.03 10.92 -1.97
N LEU A 47 11.59 9.84 -1.44
CA LEU A 47 12.86 9.30 -1.92
C LEU A 47 12.73 8.61 -3.28
N LYS A 48 11.69 7.78 -3.49
CA LYS A 48 11.41 7.14 -4.78
C LYS A 48 11.12 8.18 -5.85
N ASN A 49 10.38 9.25 -5.53
CA ASN A 49 10.19 10.37 -6.45
C ASN A 49 11.51 11.08 -6.82
N GLY A 50 12.37 11.36 -5.83
CA GLY A 50 13.62 12.09 -6.06
C GLY A 50 14.74 11.28 -6.72
N PHE A 51 14.80 9.97 -6.47
CA PHE A 51 15.94 9.13 -6.84
C PHE A 51 15.58 7.90 -7.68
N GLN A 52 14.29 7.64 -7.94
CA GLN A 52 13.81 6.41 -8.60
C GLN A 52 14.46 5.19 -7.93
N ASP A 53 14.91 4.19 -8.69
CA ASP A 53 15.45 2.93 -8.14
C ASP A 53 16.68 3.10 -7.24
N LYS A 54 17.38 4.23 -7.34
CA LYS A 54 18.58 4.52 -6.54
C LYS A 54 18.26 4.94 -5.11
N TRP A 55 16.98 5.06 -4.74
CA TRP A 55 16.59 5.45 -3.39
C TRP A 55 17.14 4.49 -2.31
N LYS A 56 17.31 3.20 -2.64
CA LYS A 56 17.87 2.19 -1.73
C LYS A 56 19.37 2.36 -1.48
N ASP A 57 20.08 3.03 -2.39
CA ASP A 57 21.53 3.25 -2.34
C ASP A 57 21.90 4.53 -1.58
N LEU A 58 20.90 5.26 -1.08
CA LEU A 58 21.12 6.48 -0.30
C LEU A 58 21.82 6.17 1.01
N SER A 59 22.79 7.03 1.35
CA SER A 59 23.62 6.86 2.53
C SER A 59 22.87 7.25 3.80
N ILE A 60 23.09 6.48 4.85
CA ILE A 60 22.50 6.67 6.17
C ILE A 60 23.51 6.28 7.24
N THR A 61 23.53 7.03 8.33
CA THR A 61 24.26 6.66 9.54
C THR A 61 23.37 5.75 10.39
N SER A 62 23.81 4.50 10.56
CA SER A 62 23.12 3.51 11.40
C SER A 62 23.20 3.86 12.89
N ASP A 63 22.42 3.16 13.72
CA ASP A 63 22.49 3.33 15.18
C ASP A 63 23.88 2.98 15.76
N ASP A 64 24.63 2.11 15.08
CA ASP A 64 26.02 1.74 15.43
C ASP A 64 27.07 2.76 14.92
N ALA A 65 26.63 3.93 14.44
CA ALA A 65 27.46 4.98 13.83
C ALA A 65 28.26 4.55 12.59
N GLU A 66 27.89 3.43 11.97
CA GLU A 66 28.44 3.00 10.68
C GLU A 66 27.71 3.72 9.54
N ASN A 67 28.47 4.30 8.62
CA ASN A 67 27.91 4.79 7.36
C ASN A 67 27.60 3.59 6.46
N SER A 68 26.33 3.45 6.08
CA SER A 68 25.83 2.39 5.22
C SER A 68 24.82 2.96 4.23
N THR A 69 24.14 2.10 3.47
CA THR A 69 22.99 2.48 2.65
C THR A 69 21.70 1.91 3.22
N ILE A 70 20.56 2.50 2.86
CA ILE A 70 19.24 2.01 3.28
C ILE A 70 19.07 0.52 2.92
N GLY A 71 19.42 0.14 1.69
CA GLY A 71 19.35 -1.23 1.21
C GLY A 71 20.32 -2.18 1.93
N ALA A 72 21.53 -1.72 2.27
CA ALA A 72 22.50 -2.54 2.97
C ALA A 72 22.09 -2.82 4.42
N ILE A 73 21.53 -1.83 5.14
CA ILE A 73 20.98 -2.02 6.48
C ILE A 73 19.82 -3.01 6.45
N ALA A 74 18.88 -2.83 5.51
CA ALA A 74 17.76 -3.75 5.36
C ALA A 74 18.23 -5.18 5.07
N LYS A 75 19.19 -5.37 4.15
CA LYS A 75 19.75 -6.69 3.84
C LYS A 75 20.43 -7.34 5.05
N LYS A 76 21.16 -6.57 5.86
CA LYS A 76 21.78 -7.05 7.10
C LYS A 76 20.71 -7.55 8.09
N ARG A 77 19.64 -6.78 8.29
CA ARG A 77 18.55 -7.15 9.22
C ARG A 77 17.70 -8.31 8.71
N LEU A 78 17.36 -8.34 7.42
CA LEU A 78 16.71 -9.49 6.79
C LEU A 78 17.52 -10.78 6.95
N ALA A 79 18.85 -10.72 6.79
CA ALA A 79 19.72 -11.88 7.00
C ALA A 79 19.75 -12.32 8.48
N GLN A 80 19.61 -11.39 9.43
CA GLN A 80 19.47 -11.70 10.85
C GLN A 80 18.11 -12.33 11.16
N ASP A 81 17.03 -11.81 10.57
CA ASP A 81 15.65 -12.29 10.77
C ASP A 81 15.45 -13.72 10.24
N LYS A 82 16.15 -14.11 9.17
CA LYS A 82 16.17 -15.51 8.70
C LYS A 82 16.67 -16.50 9.75
N ASN A 83 17.46 -16.08 10.73
CA ASN A 83 17.86 -16.93 11.86
C ASN A 83 16.73 -17.11 12.89
N TYR A 84 15.69 -16.28 12.83
CA TYR A 84 14.54 -16.26 13.73
C TYR A 84 13.22 -16.51 12.98
N ALA A 85 13.27 -17.23 11.85
CA ALA A 85 12.25 -17.35 10.80
C ALA A 85 10.80 -17.69 11.22
N TYR A 86 10.55 -18.03 12.49
CA TYR A 86 9.21 -18.26 13.05
C TYR A 86 8.54 -17.00 13.65
N LEU A 87 9.22 -15.85 13.67
CA LEU A 87 8.73 -14.62 14.34
C LEU A 87 8.34 -13.48 13.39
N GLY A 88 8.53 -13.62 12.08
CA GLY A 88 8.39 -12.50 11.13
C GLY A 88 7.43 -12.76 9.98
N PHE A 89 6.80 -11.68 9.50
CA PHE A 89 6.11 -11.65 8.21
C PHE A 89 7.10 -11.34 7.08
N VAL A 90 6.72 -11.67 5.84
CA VAL A 90 7.48 -11.25 4.65
C VAL A 90 7.36 -9.73 4.50
N LEU A 91 8.50 -9.03 4.60
CA LEU A 91 8.61 -7.59 4.41
C LEU A 91 9.61 -7.31 3.30
N ASN A 92 9.16 -6.74 2.18
CA ASN A 92 10.01 -6.48 1.01
C ASN A 92 10.60 -5.05 0.99
N SER A 93 10.08 -4.13 1.81
CA SER A 93 10.49 -2.72 1.81
C SER A 93 11.67 -2.48 2.74
N PRO A 94 12.81 -1.96 2.22
CA PRO A 94 13.96 -1.60 3.05
C PRO A 94 13.67 -0.65 4.22
N LEU A 95 12.65 0.21 4.10
CA LEU A 95 12.30 1.18 5.15
C LEU A 95 11.61 0.55 6.36
N LEU A 96 10.97 -0.61 6.21
CA LEU A 96 10.38 -1.34 7.33
C LEU A 96 11.45 -1.93 8.25
N HIS A 97 12.64 -2.17 7.71
CA HIS A 97 13.77 -2.62 8.50
C HIS A 97 14.48 -1.49 9.21
N LEU A 98 14.20 -0.21 8.93
CA LEU A 98 14.84 0.92 9.62
C LEU A 98 14.21 1.18 11.00
N THR A 99 15.05 1.56 11.96
CA THR A 99 14.59 2.06 13.26
C THR A 99 13.98 3.44 13.10
N SER A 100 13.13 3.85 14.04
CA SER A 100 12.54 5.20 14.05
C SER A 100 13.62 6.28 14.10
N GLY A 101 14.72 6.05 14.82
CA GLY A 101 15.88 6.95 14.87
C GLY A 101 16.58 7.09 13.52
N GLU A 102 16.80 5.97 12.81
CA GLU A 102 17.33 5.98 11.44
C GLU A 102 16.42 6.73 10.47
N LEU A 103 15.10 6.52 10.56
CA LEU A 103 14.12 7.22 9.74
C LEU A 103 14.17 8.73 9.96
N ILE A 104 14.26 9.17 11.23
CA ILE A 104 14.43 10.59 11.57
C ILE A 104 15.73 11.13 10.99
N ARG A 105 16.84 10.39 11.10
CA ARG A 105 18.14 10.80 10.53
C ARG A 105 18.10 10.94 9.02
N VAL A 106 17.34 10.11 8.30
CA VAL A 106 17.11 10.27 6.85
C VAL A 106 16.40 11.60 6.56
N ILE A 107 15.29 11.86 7.26
CA ILE A 107 14.48 13.07 7.08
C ILE A 107 15.33 14.31 7.35
N THR A 108 16.07 14.34 8.46
CA THR A 108 16.79 15.52 8.95
C THR A 108 18.26 15.57 8.50
N SER A 109 18.67 14.72 7.57
CA SER A 109 20.02 14.75 6.99
C SER A 109 20.21 16.01 6.14
N ASP A 110 21.37 16.66 6.22
CA ASP A 110 21.68 17.81 5.36
C ASP A 110 21.63 17.47 3.86
N ALA A 111 21.95 16.23 3.51
CA ALA A 111 21.91 15.77 2.11
C ALA A 111 20.47 15.74 1.55
N TYR A 112 19.48 15.44 2.40
CA TYR A 112 18.12 15.12 1.98
C TYR A 112 17.06 16.10 2.49
N TRP A 113 17.38 16.94 3.48
CA TRP A 113 16.44 17.90 4.07
C TRP A 113 15.78 18.81 3.03
N LYS A 114 16.50 19.15 1.96
CA LYS A 114 15.97 19.93 0.83
C LYS A 114 14.73 19.30 0.16
N LEU A 115 14.60 17.98 0.23
CA LEU A 115 13.46 17.23 -0.30
C LEU A 115 12.27 17.25 0.69
N PHE A 116 12.57 17.24 1.99
CA PHE A 116 11.57 17.12 3.05
C PHE A 116 11.04 18.46 3.57
N LYS A 117 11.84 19.52 3.51
CA LYS A 117 11.55 20.81 4.17
C LYS A 117 10.18 21.42 3.86
N ASN A 118 9.63 21.17 2.67
CA ASN A 118 8.35 21.75 2.24
C ASN A 118 7.14 21.04 2.85
N TYR A 119 7.36 19.88 3.48
CA TYR A 119 6.32 19.06 4.13
C TYR A 119 6.32 19.24 5.66
N PHE A 120 7.19 20.09 6.19
CA PHE A 120 7.31 20.34 7.62
C PHE A 120 7.14 21.84 7.92
N LEU A 121 6.30 22.15 8.91
CA LEU A 121 6.03 23.52 9.35
C LEU A 121 7.05 23.97 10.43
N GLY A 122 8.34 23.89 10.11
CA GLY A 122 9.40 24.24 11.05
C GLY A 122 10.80 24.11 10.48
N SER A 123 11.79 24.64 11.21
CA SER A 123 13.20 24.41 10.86
C SER A 123 13.58 22.95 11.11
N LYS A 124 14.62 22.50 10.39
CA LYS A 124 15.18 21.14 10.52
C LYS A 124 15.38 20.73 11.98
N ASP A 125 15.93 21.63 12.80
CA ASP A 125 16.26 21.35 14.21
C ASP A 125 15.01 21.24 15.07
N ILE A 126 13.99 22.07 14.83
CA ILE A 126 12.71 21.99 15.55
C ILE A 126 12.01 20.66 15.23
N ILE A 127 11.97 20.29 13.95
CA ILE A 127 11.34 19.04 13.51
C ILE A 127 12.09 17.83 14.05
N LYS A 128 13.42 17.87 14.01
CA LYS A 128 14.27 16.83 14.61
C LYS A 128 13.95 16.65 16.09
N ASN A 129 13.92 17.73 16.86
CA ASN A 129 13.65 17.67 18.30
C ASN A 129 12.26 17.06 18.60
N LYS A 130 11.23 17.45 17.83
CA LYS A 130 9.87 16.90 18.00
C LYS A 130 9.78 15.41 17.68
N LEU A 131 10.46 14.97 16.63
CA LEU A 131 10.50 13.55 16.29
C LEU A 131 11.34 12.74 17.28
N ASP A 132 12.46 13.29 17.77
CA ASP A 132 13.28 12.67 18.82
C ASP A 132 12.50 12.54 20.14
N GLU A 133 11.66 13.52 20.48
CA GLU A 133 10.75 13.44 21.63
C GLU A 133 9.73 12.28 21.49
N ILE A 134 9.16 12.08 20.29
CA ILE A 134 8.33 10.90 20.01
C ILE A 134 9.16 9.61 20.13
N GLY A 135 10.38 9.62 19.60
CA GLY A 135 11.33 8.50 19.67
C GLY A 135 11.67 8.08 21.09
N ASN A 136 11.72 9.02 22.04
CA ASN A 136 11.96 8.71 23.46
C ASN A 136 10.81 7.92 24.10
N VAL A 137 9.55 8.25 23.77
CA VAL A 137 8.37 7.50 24.25
C VAL A 137 8.34 6.12 23.61
N ARG A 138 8.64 6.02 22.32
CA ARG A 138 8.80 4.75 21.60
C ARG A 138 9.86 3.86 22.23
N ASN A 139 11.03 4.40 22.54
CA ASN A 139 12.10 3.67 23.20
C ASN A 139 11.69 3.20 24.60
N SER A 140 10.92 4.02 25.32
CA SER A 140 10.35 3.65 26.62
C SER A 140 9.38 2.48 26.49
N LEU A 141 8.49 2.51 25.49
CA LEU A 141 7.55 1.43 25.18
C LEU A 141 8.29 0.12 24.84
N ALA A 142 9.30 0.19 23.96
CA ALA A 142 10.08 -0.98 23.53
C ALA A 142 10.84 -1.69 24.67
N HIS A 143 11.23 -0.94 25.71
CA HIS A 143 11.89 -1.47 26.89
C HIS A 143 10.95 -1.67 28.09
N PHE A 144 9.63 -1.65 27.87
CA PHE A 144 8.60 -1.75 28.92
C PHE A 144 8.83 -0.80 30.11
N ARG A 145 9.35 0.40 29.83
CA ARG A 145 9.50 1.46 30.83
C ARG A 145 8.13 2.11 31.09
N PRO A 146 7.89 2.65 32.30
CA PRO A 146 6.60 3.27 32.65
C PRO A 146 6.18 4.36 31.66
N ILE A 147 5.05 4.14 30.98
CA ILE A 147 4.36 5.14 30.16
C ILE A 147 3.27 5.81 30.99
N LYS A 148 3.20 7.13 30.95
CA LYS A 148 2.20 7.96 31.63
C LYS A 148 1.34 8.69 30.62
N LYS A 149 0.17 9.16 31.06
CA LYS A 149 -0.73 10.00 30.24
C LYS A 149 -0.02 11.22 29.61
N GLY A 150 0.90 11.85 30.33
CA GLY A 150 1.68 12.97 29.80
C GLY A 150 2.56 12.60 28.59
N ASP A 151 3.06 11.37 28.54
CA ASP A 151 3.85 10.89 27.40
C ASP A 151 2.97 10.70 26.15
N ILE A 152 1.73 10.25 26.34
CA ILE A 152 0.74 10.11 25.24
C ILE A 152 0.38 11.47 24.67
N GLU A 153 0.05 12.43 25.53
CA GLU A 153 -0.30 13.78 25.08
C GLU A 153 0.88 14.45 24.35
N LEU A 154 2.11 14.22 24.82
CA LEU A 154 3.33 14.66 24.14
C LEU A 154 3.43 14.05 22.72
N VAL A 155 3.22 12.75 22.58
CA VAL A 155 3.24 12.09 21.26
C VAL A 155 2.15 12.66 20.35
N LYS A 156 0.90 12.77 20.84
CA LYS A 156 -0.22 13.33 20.07
C LYS A 156 0.08 14.76 19.60
N GLN A 157 0.51 15.63 20.52
CA GLN A 157 0.80 17.03 20.21
C GLN A 157 1.96 17.18 19.22
N ASN A 158 3.06 16.46 19.41
CA ASN A 158 4.18 16.52 18.48
C ASN A 158 3.86 15.91 17.12
N SER A 159 3.03 14.86 17.08
CA SER A 159 2.56 14.28 15.82
C SER A 159 1.70 15.27 15.05
N ILE A 160 0.75 15.95 15.70
CA ILE A 160 -0.08 16.99 15.08
C ILE A 160 0.80 18.10 14.49
N HIS A 161 1.75 18.63 15.26
CA HIS A 161 2.61 19.72 14.80
C HIS A 161 3.54 19.34 13.66
N THR A 162 3.97 18.07 13.63
CA THR A 162 5.02 17.61 12.71
C THR A 162 4.44 16.99 11.44
N LEU A 163 3.27 16.35 11.52
CA LEU A 163 2.74 15.52 10.45
C LEU A 163 1.55 16.15 9.70
N GLN A 164 1.10 17.36 10.06
CA GLN A 164 -0.09 17.97 9.45
C GLN A 164 0.00 18.11 7.91
N GLU A 165 1.13 18.59 7.38
CA GLU A 165 1.31 18.68 5.92
C GLU A 165 1.65 17.33 5.28
N ILE A 166 2.24 16.41 6.04
CA ILE A 166 2.44 15.03 5.60
C ILE A 166 1.08 14.35 5.39
N GLU A 167 0.16 14.50 6.34
CA GLU A 167 -1.20 13.96 6.25
C GLU A 167 -1.91 14.42 4.98
N ARG A 168 -1.92 15.75 4.75
CA ARG A 168 -2.50 16.34 3.53
C ARG A 168 -1.85 15.81 2.26
N THR A 169 -0.53 15.61 2.29
CA THR A 169 0.23 15.09 1.15
C THR A 169 -0.11 13.63 0.88
N LEU A 170 -0.18 12.81 1.93
CA LEU A 170 -0.53 11.39 1.83
C LEU A 170 -1.98 11.22 1.37
N GLU A 171 -2.93 11.98 1.92
CA GLU A 171 -4.32 11.98 1.46
C GLU A 171 -4.42 12.33 -0.04
N ASP A 172 -3.78 13.41 -0.49
CA ASP A 172 -3.80 13.84 -1.89
C ASP A 172 -3.10 12.83 -2.82
N PHE A 173 -2.00 12.23 -2.37
CA PHE A 173 -1.27 11.18 -3.10
C PHE A 173 -2.10 9.90 -3.24
N ILE A 174 -2.64 9.40 -2.14
CA ILE A 174 -3.39 8.14 -2.09
C ILE A 174 -4.71 8.27 -2.82
N THR A 175 -5.40 9.40 -2.73
CA THR A 175 -6.70 9.58 -3.40
C THR A 175 -6.53 9.97 -4.87
N CYS A 176 -5.68 10.96 -5.18
CA CYS A 176 -5.69 11.68 -6.46
C CYS A 176 -7.14 12.02 -6.85
N PRO A 177 -7.78 12.99 -6.18
CA PRO A 177 -9.23 13.13 -6.20
C PRO A 177 -9.77 13.63 -7.54
N ASP A 178 -8.98 14.36 -8.31
CA ASP A 178 -9.43 15.05 -9.51
C ASP A 178 -9.25 14.19 -10.76
N ILE A 179 -10.16 14.31 -11.72
CA ILE A 179 -10.02 13.68 -13.04
C ILE A 179 -9.09 14.54 -13.89
N VAL A 180 -8.18 13.94 -14.66
CA VAL A 180 -7.40 14.68 -15.65
C VAL A 180 -8.33 15.13 -16.79
N PRO A 181 -8.44 16.44 -17.08
CA PRO A 181 -9.35 16.94 -18.11
C PRO A 181 -9.07 16.35 -19.50
N THR A 182 -10.12 16.07 -20.27
CA THR A 182 -10.00 15.47 -21.60
C THR A 182 -9.38 16.40 -22.65
N ASN A 183 -9.36 17.70 -22.39
CA ASN A 183 -8.72 18.74 -23.20
C ASN A 183 -7.27 19.03 -22.74
N THR A 184 -6.66 18.15 -21.94
CA THR A 184 -5.24 18.24 -21.57
C THR A 184 -4.37 18.13 -22.83
N GLU A 185 -3.58 19.17 -23.09
CA GLU A 185 -2.76 19.25 -24.32
C GLU A 185 -1.40 18.54 -24.20
N GLU A 186 -1.09 17.99 -23.03
CA GLU A 186 0.20 17.37 -22.72
C GLU A 186 0.43 16.07 -23.48
N ASN A 187 1.67 15.90 -23.96
CA ASN A 187 2.06 14.75 -24.79
C ASN A 187 1.85 13.42 -24.06
N TRP A 188 2.26 13.32 -22.79
CA TRP A 188 2.10 12.10 -22.00
C TRP A 188 0.63 11.66 -21.93
N TYR A 189 -0.30 12.62 -21.79
CA TYR A 189 -1.72 12.32 -21.69
C TYR A 189 -2.24 11.81 -23.03
N LYS A 190 -2.03 12.57 -24.12
CA LYS A 190 -2.51 12.23 -25.47
C LYS A 190 -1.97 10.89 -25.96
N GLU A 191 -0.71 10.60 -25.67
CA GLU A 191 -0.08 9.37 -26.13
C GLU A 191 -0.49 8.13 -25.37
N ILE A 192 -0.83 8.26 -24.08
CA ILE A 192 -1.14 7.10 -23.23
C ILE A 192 -2.65 6.86 -23.12
N ILE A 193 -3.49 7.90 -23.10
CA ILE A 193 -4.95 7.75 -22.95
C ILE A 193 -5.60 6.98 -24.11
N THR A 194 -4.96 7.01 -25.28
CA THR A 194 -5.44 6.32 -26.48
C THR A 194 -5.10 4.83 -26.50
N LEU A 195 -4.25 4.37 -25.60
CA LEU A 195 -3.94 2.95 -25.46
C LEU A 195 -5.13 2.20 -24.85
N GLY A 196 -5.37 1.01 -25.37
CA GLY A 196 -6.40 0.11 -24.86
C GLY A 196 -6.53 -1.12 -25.74
N VAL A 197 -7.09 -2.17 -25.16
CA VAL A 197 -7.54 -3.37 -25.86
C VAL A 197 -8.95 -3.70 -25.38
N GLU A 198 -9.60 -4.72 -25.96
CA GLU A 198 -10.97 -5.07 -25.59
C GLU A 198 -11.15 -5.26 -24.07
N GLU A 199 -10.19 -5.94 -23.44
CA GLU A 199 -10.23 -6.25 -22.01
C GLU A 199 -9.69 -5.12 -21.12
N CYS A 200 -9.02 -4.10 -21.67
CA CYS A 200 -8.31 -3.09 -20.89
C CYS A 200 -8.58 -1.66 -21.34
N LYS A 201 -8.94 -0.80 -20.38
CA LYS A 201 -9.10 0.65 -20.60
C LYS A 201 -8.18 1.44 -19.70
N ILE A 202 -7.61 2.52 -20.23
CA ILE A 202 -6.80 3.46 -19.46
C ILE A 202 -7.63 4.69 -19.09
N SER A 203 -7.48 5.16 -17.86
CA SER A 203 -7.96 6.47 -17.42
C SER A 203 -6.97 7.11 -16.45
N PHE A 204 -7.14 8.40 -16.17
CA PHE A 204 -6.25 9.14 -15.29
C PHE A 204 -7.00 9.91 -14.20
N LYS A 205 -6.36 9.97 -13.04
CA LYS A 205 -6.68 10.95 -11.99
C LYS A 205 -5.42 11.74 -11.63
N GLN A 206 -5.60 12.87 -10.97
CA GLN A 206 -4.52 13.70 -10.48
C GLN A 206 -4.79 14.22 -9.07
N SER A 207 -3.71 14.58 -8.41
CA SER A 207 -3.72 15.28 -7.12
C SER A 207 -4.23 16.72 -7.30
N LYS A 208 -4.73 17.35 -6.23
CA LYS A 208 -5.26 18.73 -6.23
C LYS A 208 -4.24 19.77 -6.71
N LYS A 209 -2.96 19.51 -6.44
CA LYS A 209 -1.83 20.35 -6.88
C LYS A 209 -1.20 19.84 -8.18
N GLU A 210 -1.81 18.84 -8.79
CA GLU A 210 -1.37 18.15 -10.01
C GLU A 210 0.04 17.57 -9.92
N GLN A 211 0.56 17.36 -8.71
CA GLN A 211 1.91 16.85 -8.49
C GLN A 211 2.00 15.36 -8.77
N TRP A 212 0.89 14.65 -8.51
CA TRP A 212 0.78 13.20 -8.66
C TRP A 212 -0.25 12.89 -9.73
N ILE A 213 0.10 11.99 -10.64
CA ILE A 213 -0.78 11.46 -11.67
C ILE A 213 -0.97 9.98 -11.39
N LYS A 214 -2.23 9.54 -11.36
CA LYS A 214 -2.61 8.16 -11.19
C LYS A 214 -3.16 7.62 -12.50
N LEU A 215 -2.40 6.73 -13.13
CA LEU A 215 -2.85 5.94 -14.28
C LEU A 215 -3.63 4.74 -13.77
N ILE A 216 -4.85 4.57 -14.27
CA ILE A 216 -5.75 3.47 -13.90
C ILE A 216 -5.93 2.57 -15.12
N LEU A 217 -5.33 1.37 -15.06
CA LEU A 217 -5.58 0.27 -15.98
C LEU A 217 -6.78 -0.52 -15.47
N SER A 218 -7.93 -0.36 -16.13
CA SER A 218 -9.15 -1.11 -15.82
C SER A 218 -9.22 -2.37 -16.65
N PHE A 219 -9.03 -3.52 -16.01
CA PHE A 219 -9.09 -4.84 -16.62
C PHE A 219 -10.48 -5.45 -16.42
N ASN A 220 -11.20 -5.68 -17.52
CA ASN A 220 -12.48 -6.37 -17.53
C ASN A 220 -12.25 -7.86 -17.81
N ALA A 221 -12.31 -8.68 -16.76
CA ALA A 221 -12.03 -10.10 -16.86
C ALA A 221 -13.17 -10.83 -17.60
N PRO A 222 -12.89 -11.48 -18.75
CA PRO A 222 -13.90 -12.24 -19.48
C PRO A 222 -14.34 -13.48 -18.70
N VAL A 223 -15.64 -13.74 -18.72
CA VAL A 223 -16.22 -14.96 -18.16
C VAL A 223 -15.93 -16.14 -19.08
N LEU A 224 -15.29 -17.18 -18.53
CA LEU A 224 -14.97 -18.41 -19.25
C LEU A 224 -16.07 -19.45 -19.09
N LYS A 225 -16.64 -19.58 -17.88
CA LYS A 225 -17.67 -20.57 -17.57
C LYS A 225 -18.53 -20.14 -16.40
N ILE A 226 -19.82 -20.45 -16.46
CA ILE A 226 -20.78 -20.24 -15.37
C ILE A 226 -21.38 -21.59 -14.97
N LEU A 227 -21.40 -21.87 -13.67
CA LEU A 227 -22.04 -23.04 -13.08
C LEU A 227 -22.98 -22.59 -11.96
N LYS A 228 -24.28 -22.78 -12.16
CA LYS A 228 -25.30 -22.51 -11.15
C LYS A 228 -25.52 -23.75 -10.29
N ASN A 229 -25.56 -23.58 -8.97
CA ASN A 229 -25.93 -24.64 -8.03
C ASN A 229 -26.92 -24.11 -6.98
N TYR A 230 -27.33 -24.97 -6.04
CA TYR A 230 -28.29 -24.60 -4.99
C TYR A 230 -27.78 -23.48 -4.07
N PHE A 231 -26.46 -23.39 -3.87
CA PHE A 231 -25.82 -22.46 -2.95
C PHE A 231 -25.35 -21.15 -3.61
N GLY A 232 -25.60 -20.98 -4.92
CA GLY A 232 -25.24 -19.78 -5.68
C GLY A 232 -24.62 -20.08 -7.04
N TYR A 233 -23.63 -19.26 -7.44
CA TYR A 233 -22.97 -19.37 -8.73
C TYR A 233 -21.47 -19.56 -8.53
N ASN A 234 -20.87 -20.49 -9.28
CA ASN A 234 -19.43 -20.59 -9.45
C ASN A 234 -19.09 -20.12 -10.86
N ILE A 235 -18.24 -19.12 -10.97
CA ILE A 235 -17.86 -18.52 -12.24
C ILE A 235 -16.35 -18.69 -12.41
N ALA A 236 -15.95 -19.33 -13.50
CA ALA A 236 -14.56 -19.35 -13.93
C ALA A 236 -14.32 -18.11 -14.79
N THR A 237 -13.33 -17.33 -14.41
CA THR A 237 -12.90 -16.09 -15.08
C THR A 237 -11.38 -16.00 -14.99
N VAL A 238 -10.82 -14.85 -15.33
CA VAL A 238 -9.38 -14.61 -15.25
C VAL A 238 -9.04 -13.48 -14.29
N ASN A 239 -7.86 -13.55 -13.68
CA ASN A 239 -7.27 -12.49 -12.87
C ASN A 239 -5.99 -11.98 -13.55
N LEU A 240 -5.69 -10.70 -13.34
CA LEU A 240 -4.46 -10.05 -13.80
C LEU A 240 -3.52 -9.90 -12.61
N LYS A 241 -2.32 -10.50 -12.70
CA LYS A 241 -1.28 -10.47 -11.66
C LYS A 241 -0.55 -9.14 -11.65
N THR A 242 -0.82 -8.33 -10.64
CA THR A 242 -0.29 -6.96 -10.53
C THR A 242 1.22 -6.94 -10.29
N ASP A 243 1.73 -7.84 -9.45
CA ASP A 243 3.15 -8.01 -9.14
C ASP A 243 3.96 -8.35 -10.40
N ARG A 244 3.46 -9.27 -11.24
CA ARG A 244 4.13 -9.72 -12.46
C ARG A 244 4.27 -8.61 -13.48
N ILE A 245 3.34 -7.66 -13.54
CA ILE A 245 3.51 -6.46 -14.36
C ILE A 245 4.76 -5.69 -13.93
N LEU A 246 4.99 -5.54 -12.63
CA LEU A 246 6.16 -4.80 -12.14
C LEU A 246 7.47 -5.56 -12.29
N VAL A 247 7.43 -6.90 -12.22
CA VAL A 247 8.61 -7.76 -12.45
C VAL A 247 9.01 -7.79 -13.93
N ASP A 248 8.03 -7.87 -14.82
CA ASP A 248 8.25 -8.16 -16.23
C ASP A 248 8.47 -6.89 -17.07
N TYR A 249 7.98 -5.75 -16.59
CA TYR A 249 8.04 -4.45 -17.28
C TYR A 249 8.78 -3.43 -16.41
N PRO A 250 10.12 -3.41 -16.49
CA PRO A 250 10.94 -2.67 -15.54
C PRO A 250 10.90 -1.15 -15.73
N GLN A 251 10.53 -0.60 -16.90
CA GLN A 251 10.49 0.86 -17.06
C GLN A 251 9.29 1.44 -16.33
N ILE A 252 8.11 0.82 -16.44
CA ILE A 252 6.95 1.26 -15.68
C ILE A 252 7.18 1.13 -14.16
N ALA A 253 7.82 0.04 -13.72
CA ALA A 253 8.17 -0.18 -12.32
C ALA A 253 9.21 0.85 -11.78
N LYS A 254 10.20 1.19 -12.60
CA LYS A 254 11.22 2.18 -12.27
C LYS A 254 10.62 3.58 -12.06
N HIS A 255 9.71 3.99 -12.94
CA HIS A 255 9.19 5.35 -12.96
C HIS A 255 7.96 5.56 -12.08
N THR A 256 7.22 4.50 -11.74
CA THR A 256 6.11 4.56 -10.80
C THR A 256 6.62 4.68 -9.37
N ILE A 257 5.88 5.39 -8.53
CA ILE A 257 6.15 5.47 -7.09
C ILE A 257 5.55 4.24 -6.41
N CYS A 258 4.28 3.97 -6.69
CA CYS A 258 3.58 2.81 -6.16
C CYS A 258 2.50 2.29 -7.13
N VAL A 259 2.14 1.03 -6.95
CA VAL A 259 1.01 0.37 -7.61
C VAL A 259 0.09 -0.22 -6.55
N THR A 260 -1.17 0.15 -6.65
CA THR A 260 -2.25 -0.43 -5.84
C THR A 260 -3.27 -1.09 -6.74
N GLU A 261 -4.04 -2.02 -6.18
CA GLU A 261 -5.16 -2.63 -6.89
C GLU A 261 -6.49 -2.38 -6.20
N VAL A 262 -7.56 -2.36 -6.99
CA VAL A 262 -8.93 -2.49 -6.51
C VAL A 262 -9.51 -3.75 -7.13
N VAL A 263 -9.92 -4.65 -6.26
CA VAL A 263 -10.50 -5.94 -6.68
C VAL A 263 -11.97 -5.79 -7.02
N PRO A 264 -12.50 -6.64 -7.92
CA PRO A 264 -13.93 -6.71 -8.18
C PRO A 264 -14.70 -6.98 -6.89
N SER A 265 -15.77 -6.22 -6.67
CA SER A 265 -16.76 -6.46 -5.62
C SER A 265 -18.15 -6.35 -6.25
N ALA A 266 -19.07 -7.22 -5.88
CA ALA A 266 -20.43 -7.17 -6.41
C ALA A 266 -21.45 -7.66 -5.39
N PHE A 267 -22.59 -6.97 -5.36
CA PHE A 267 -23.79 -7.34 -4.62
C PHE A 267 -24.97 -7.22 -5.58
N THR A 268 -25.42 -8.34 -6.15
CA THR A 268 -26.31 -8.33 -7.32
C THR A 268 -27.37 -9.43 -7.27
N LYS A 269 -28.48 -9.21 -7.98
CA LYS A 269 -29.52 -10.22 -8.24
C LYS A 269 -29.18 -11.14 -9.42
N THR A 270 -28.33 -10.66 -10.34
CA THR A 270 -27.98 -11.34 -11.60
C THR A 270 -26.47 -11.59 -11.69
N PRO A 271 -25.92 -12.55 -10.91
CA PRO A 271 -24.49 -12.89 -10.96
C PRO A 271 -23.94 -13.19 -12.35
N GLU A 272 -24.76 -13.82 -13.21
CA GLU A 272 -24.41 -14.18 -14.58
C GLU A 272 -24.16 -12.98 -15.52
N GLU A 273 -24.68 -11.80 -15.19
CA GLU A 273 -24.52 -10.56 -15.96
C GLU A 273 -23.45 -9.64 -15.36
N ASN A 274 -22.81 -10.05 -14.26
CA ASN A 274 -21.86 -9.21 -13.55
C ASN A 274 -20.55 -9.04 -14.33
N ASN A 275 -20.03 -7.81 -14.35
CA ASN A 275 -18.71 -7.51 -14.90
C ASN A 275 -17.64 -7.60 -13.80
N PHE A 276 -16.52 -8.25 -14.09
CA PHE A 276 -15.40 -8.39 -13.18
C PHE A 276 -14.32 -7.38 -13.54
N ILE A 277 -14.41 -6.18 -12.95
CA ILE A 277 -13.45 -5.10 -13.25
C ILE A 277 -12.42 -5.01 -12.12
N LYS A 278 -11.20 -5.43 -12.40
CA LYS A 278 -10.04 -5.18 -11.55
C LYS A 278 -9.36 -3.88 -12.01
N GLN A 279 -9.01 -3.00 -11.09
CA GLN A 279 -8.23 -1.79 -11.43
C GLN A 279 -6.82 -1.92 -10.89
N ILE A 280 -5.83 -1.68 -11.75
CA ILE A 280 -4.44 -1.52 -11.36
C ILE A 280 -4.08 -0.04 -11.49
N ARG A 281 -3.62 0.55 -10.39
CA ARG A 281 -3.44 1.99 -10.23
C ARG A 281 -1.97 2.30 -10.02
N PHE A 282 -1.34 2.87 -11.04
CA PHE A 282 0.05 3.31 -11.01
C PHE A 282 0.10 4.80 -10.65
N THR A 283 0.78 5.16 -9.56
CA THR A 283 0.94 6.55 -9.16
C THR A 283 2.33 7.05 -9.53
N PHE A 284 2.39 8.10 -10.32
CA PHE A 284 3.62 8.76 -10.78
C PHE A 284 3.67 10.18 -10.22
N SER A 285 4.87 10.73 -10.06
CA SER A 285 5.01 12.19 -10.10
C SER A 285 4.76 12.67 -11.53
N ARG A 286 4.08 13.80 -11.68
CA ARG A 286 3.85 14.41 -12.99
C ARG A 286 5.14 14.64 -13.77
N THR A 287 6.19 15.12 -13.10
CA THR A 287 7.50 15.38 -13.71
C THR A 287 8.17 14.11 -14.25
N SER A 288 8.12 13.00 -13.50
CA SER A 288 8.62 11.69 -13.98
C SER A 288 7.81 11.19 -15.17
N LEU A 289 6.49 11.35 -15.15
CA LEU A 289 5.62 10.93 -16.25
C LEU A 289 5.90 11.75 -17.51
N GLU A 290 5.94 13.08 -17.42
CA GLU A 290 6.27 13.99 -18.53
C GLU A 290 7.61 13.63 -19.17
N LYS A 291 8.63 13.38 -18.34
CA LYS A 291 9.99 13.09 -18.83
C LYS A 291 10.12 11.70 -19.45
N ASN A 292 9.43 10.70 -18.93
CA ASN A 292 9.67 9.30 -19.26
C ASN A 292 8.46 8.61 -19.93
N HIS A 293 7.44 9.36 -20.39
CA HIS A 293 6.21 8.81 -20.96
C HIS A 293 6.45 7.86 -22.13
N SER A 294 7.47 8.07 -22.96
CA SER A 294 7.76 7.17 -24.09
C SER A 294 8.18 5.77 -23.64
N GLU A 295 9.00 5.66 -22.58
CA GLU A 295 9.40 4.37 -22.01
C GLU A 295 8.21 3.69 -21.32
N ILE A 296 7.41 4.47 -20.56
CA ILE A 296 6.21 3.98 -19.87
C ILE A 296 5.17 3.47 -20.90
N LYS A 297 4.98 4.22 -21.99
CA LYS A 297 4.09 3.84 -23.08
C LYS A 297 4.50 2.52 -23.73
N ALA A 298 5.78 2.34 -24.03
CA ALA A 298 6.27 1.09 -24.62
C ALA A 298 5.99 -0.12 -23.71
N ASP A 299 6.20 0.02 -22.40
CA ASP A 299 5.85 -1.03 -21.44
C ASP A 299 4.33 -1.27 -21.41
N LEU A 300 3.49 -0.22 -21.39
CA LEU A 300 2.03 -0.35 -21.44
C LEU A 300 1.53 -1.04 -22.71
N GLU A 301 2.06 -0.71 -23.88
CA GLU A 301 1.73 -1.37 -25.14
C GLU A 301 2.05 -2.87 -25.08
N ASN A 302 3.21 -3.23 -24.51
CA ASN A 302 3.61 -4.62 -24.35
C ASN A 302 2.78 -5.37 -23.29
N ILE A 303 2.37 -4.71 -22.21
CA ILE A 303 1.45 -5.25 -21.20
C ILE A 303 0.11 -5.58 -21.88
N LEU A 304 -0.50 -4.61 -22.57
CA LEU A 304 -1.80 -4.78 -23.24
C LEU A 304 -1.74 -5.90 -24.28
N LEU A 305 -0.68 -5.95 -25.08
CA LEU A 305 -0.47 -7.02 -26.07
C LEU A 305 -0.34 -8.40 -25.41
N SER A 306 0.33 -8.49 -24.27
CA SER A 306 0.54 -9.76 -23.56
C SER A 306 -0.75 -10.24 -22.91
N ILE A 307 -1.53 -9.33 -22.32
CA ILE A 307 -2.87 -9.62 -21.79
C ILE A 307 -3.77 -10.22 -22.89
N SER A 308 -3.90 -9.56 -24.05
CA SER A 308 -4.75 -10.06 -25.12
C SER A 308 -4.29 -11.41 -25.67
N LYS A 309 -2.96 -11.63 -25.79
CA LYS A 309 -2.41 -12.92 -26.24
C LYS A 309 -2.68 -14.05 -25.26
N GLU A 310 -2.46 -13.82 -23.97
CA GLU A 310 -2.68 -14.83 -22.94
C GLU A 310 -4.16 -15.17 -22.79
N ILE A 311 -5.05 -14.18 -22.85
CA ILE A 311 -6.50 -14.42 -22.81
C ILE A 311 -6.98 -15.21 -24.02
N ALA A 312 -6.51 -14.87 -25.23
CA ALA A 312 -6.84 -15.63 -26.42
C ALA A 312 -6.39 -17.10 -26.29
N LEU A 313 -5.17 -17.33 -25.80
CA LEU A 313 -4.64 -18.67 -25.56
C LEU A 313 -5.47 -19.45 -24.53
N ILE A 314 -5.87 -18.82 -23.41
CA ILE A 314 -6.67 -19.45 -22.35
C ILE A 314 -8.08 -19.80 -22.85
N LYS A 315 -8.67 -18.97 -23.72
CA LYS A 315 -9.97 -19.25 -24.34
C LYS A 315 -9.91 -20.47 -25.27
N ASP A 316 -8.79 -20.67 -25.96
CA ASP A 316 -8.59 -21.78 -26.88
C ASP A 316 -8.13 -23.08 -26.17
N ASP A 317 -7.33 -22.95 -25.12
CA ASP A 317 -6.79 -24.05 -24.30
C ASP A 317 -7.02 -23.78 -22.81
N ASN A 318 -8.01 -24.47 -22.25
CA ASN A 318 -8.37 -24.37 -20.83
C ASN A 318 -7.27 -24.86 -19.86
N LEU A 319 -6.17 -25.43 -20.35
CA LEU A 319 -5.00 -25.81 -19.55
C LEU A 319 -3.84 -24.82 -19.68
N ALA A 320 -3.94 -23.84 -20.59
CA ALA A 320 -2.92 -22.82 -20.75
C ALA A 320 -2.80 -21.97 -19.48
N ARG A 321 -1.56 -21.64 -19.13
CA ARG A 321 -1.25 -20.74 -18.02
C ARG A 321 -0.55 -19.52 -18.58
N GLY A 322 -1.09 -18.34 -18.28
CA GLY A 322 -0.47 -17.08 -18.60
C GLY A 322 0.62 -16.72 -17.57
N ARG A 323 1.46 -15.76 -17.95
CA ARG A 323 2.44 -15.14 -17.04
C ARG A 323 1.79 -13.98 -16.28
N LEU A 324 0.96 -13.20 -16.96
CA LEU A 324 0.19 -12.10 -16.38
C LEU A 324 -1.23 -12.53 -16.01
N ILE A 325 -1.79 -13.48 -16.76
CA ILE A 325 -3.18 -13.92 -16.63
C ILE A 325 -3.24 -15.31 -16.00
N GLU A 326 -4.08 -15.43 -14.97
CA GLU A 326 -4.42 -16.73 -14.37
C GLU A 326 -5.93 -16.97 -14.39
N VAL A 327 -6.33 -18.23 -14.51
CA VAL A 327 -7.72 -18.63 -14.36
C VAL A 327 -8.05 -18.69 -12.87
N VAL A 328 -9.13 -18.02 -12.48
CA VAL A 328 -9.64 -18.00 -11.11
C VAL A 328 -11.09 -18.46 -11.08
N HIS A 329 -11.50 -19.00 -9.94
CA HIS A 329 -12.87 -19.44 -9.69
C HIS A 329 -13.46 -18.57 -8.60
N CYS A 330 -14.36 -17.67 -8.97
CA CYS A 330 -15.10 -16.87 -8.00
C CYS A 330 -16.44 -17.51 -7.67
N ARG A 331 -16.91 -17.23 -6.46
CA ARG A 331 -18.19 -17.68 -5.94
C ARG A 331 -19.08 -16.48 -5.67
N PHE A 332 -20.33 -16.61 -6.07
CA PHE A 332 -21.43 -15.76 -5.60
C PHE A 332 -22.22 -16.53 -4.56
N GLU A 333 -22.23 -16.04 -3.33
CA GLU A 333 -22.96 -16.64 -2.22
C GLU A 333 -24.30 -15.93 -2.02
N LYS A 334 -25.36 -16.73 -1.85
CA LYS A 334 -26.70 -16.19 -1.59
C LYS A 334 -26.74 -15.68 -0.15
N GLN A 335 -27.16 -14.43 0.03
CA GLN A 335 -27.35 -13.86 1.37
C GLN A 335 -28.70 -14.31 1.95
N SER A 336 -28.67 -14.79 3.20
CA SER A 336 -29.64 -15.73 3.81
C SER A 336 -31.11 -15.30 3.76
N ASP A 337 -31.42 -14.01 3.62
CA ASP A 337 -32.77 -13.47 3.68
C ASP A 337 -33.16 -12.54 2.52
N ILE A 338 -32.29 -12.43 1.50
CA ILE A 338 -32.50 -11.52 0.37
C ILE A 338 -32.19 -12.21 -0.97
N GLU A 339 -32.85 -11.76 -2.03
CA GLU A 339 -32.61 -12.23 -3.40
C GLU A 339 -31.35 -11.59 -4.00
N TYR A 340 -30.27 -11.54 -3.23
CA TYR A 340 -28.99 -10.96 -3.62
C TYR A 340 -27.88 -11.97 -3.38
N TYR A 341 -26.86 -11.86 -4.20
CA TYR A 341 -25.64 -12.62 -4.10
C TYR A 341 -24.46 -11.68 -3.93
N GLU A 342 -23.54 -12.08 -3.08
CA GLU A 342 -22.29 -11.38 -2.84
C GLU A 342 -21.14 -12.14 -3.51
N LEU A 343 -20.27 -11.41 -4.18
CA LEU A 343 -19.06 -11.94 -4.79
C LEU A 343 -17.96 -12.08 -3.74
N ASP A 344 -17.37 -13.28 -3.64
CA ASP A 344 -16.05 -13.45 -3.03
C ASP A 344 -14.98 -12.84 -3.96
N GLY A 345 -14.59 -11.60 -3.63
CA GLY A 345 -13.61 -10.81 -4.39
C GLY A 345 -12.16 -11.09 -4.02
N GLU A 346 -11.89 -11.82 -2.93
CA GLU A 346 -10.53 -12.04 -2.42
C GLU A 346 -9.68 -12.82 -3.41
N ILE A 347 -10.30 -13.70 -4.20
CA ILE A 347 -9.66 -14.50 -5.26
C ILE A 347 -9.01 -13.65 -6.38
N PHE A 348 -9.34 -12.37 -6.48
CA PHE A 348 -8.72 -11.45 -7.44
C PHE A 348 -7.52 -10.69 -6.85
N ARG A 349 -7.28 -10.79 -5.53
CA ARG A 349 -6.12 -10.13 -4.91
C ARG A 349 -4.84 -10.79 -5.39
N THR A 350 -3.86 -9.98 -5.75
CA THR A 350 -2.51 -10.47 -5.99
C THR A 350 -1.84 -10.68 -4.64
N GLU A 351 -1.51 -11.94 -4.33
CA GLU A 351 -0.83 -12.30 -3.09
C GLU A 351 0.54 -11.63 -3.01
N PHE A 352 0.93 -11.26 -1.80
CA PHE A 352 2.21 -10.64 -1.53
C PHE A 352 3.24 -11.69 -1.10
N ASP A 353 4.37 -11.75 -1.78
CA ASP A 353 5.45 -12.71 -1.54
C ASP A 353 6.83 -12.04 -1.43
N GLU A 354 7.88 -12.83 -1.23
CA GLU A 354 9.27 -12.32 -1.11
C GLU A 354 9.80 -11.72 -2.42
N GLU A 355 9.22 -12.08 -3.56
CA GLU A 355 9.63 -11.60 -4.89
C GLU A 355 8.88 -10.34 -5.31
N SER A 356 7.78 -10.03 -4.62
CA SER A 356 6.91 -8.89 -4.90
C SER A 356 7.72 -7.59 -4.88
N PRO A 357 7.66 -6.76 -5.93
CA PRO A 357 8.37 -5.48 -5.96
C PRO A 357 7.91 -4.53 -4.85
N VAL A 358 8.82 -3.68 -4.38
CA VAL A 358 8.51 -2.70 -3.30
C VAL A 358 7.50 -1.65 -3.76
N GLU A 359 7.37 -1.45 -5.07
CA GLU A 359 6.36 -0.58 -5.65
C GLU A 359 4.95 -1.16 -5.51
N TYR A 360 4.79 -2.48 -5.36
CA TYR A 360 3.49 -3.11 -5.15
C TYR A 360 3.03 -2.94 -3.70
N TRP A 361 1.93 -2.22 -3.52
CA TRP A 361 1.38 -1.87 -2.21
C TRP A 361 0.15 -2.70 -1.82
N GLY A 362 -0.28 -3.61 -2.68
CA GLY A 362 -1.45 -4.45 -2.42
C GLY A 362 -2.78 -3.79 -2.77
N ALA A 363 -3.86 -4.43 -2.34
CA ALA A 363 -5.21 -3.93 -2.50
C ALA A 363 -5.49 -2.72 -1.58
N PHE A 364 -5.95 -1.63 -2.19
CA PHE A 364 -6.42 -0.39 -1.57
C PHE A 364 -7.81 -0.05 -2.14
N ASN A 365 -8.83 -0.80 -1.72
CA ASN A 365 -10.21 -0.62 -2.18
C ASN A 365 -10.77 0.73 -1.71
N PHE A 366 -10.51 1.07 -0.45
CA PHE A 366 -10.90 2.32 0.18
C PHE A 366 -9.68 2.94 0.86
N SER A 367 -9.58 4.26 0.81
CA SER A 367 -8.60 5.02 1.58
C SER A 367 -9.34 5.85 2.61
N SER A 368 -8.90 5.79 3.86
CA SER A 368 -9.44 6.65 4.91
C SER A 368 -9.25 8.13 4.57
N LYS A 369 -10.15 8.98 5.07
CA LYS A 369 -10.03 10.43 4.92
C LYS A 369 -8.80 10.97 5.62
N ASN A 370 -8.47 10.39 6.78
CA ASN A 370 -7.22 10.66 7.49
C ASN A 370 -6.32 9.43 7.41
N PHE A 371 -5.26 9.49 6.60
CA PHE A 371 -4.36 8.38 6.38
C PHE A 371 -3.59 8.00 7.66
N ILE A 372 -3.01 8.96 8.39
CA ILE A 372 -2.22 8.65 9.60
C ILE A 372 -3.10 8.05 10.70
N THR A 373 -4.26 8.66 10.98
CA THR A 373 -5.04 8.30 12.17
C THR A 373 -6.03 7.17 11.93
N ASP A 374 -6.55 7.04 10.71
CA ASP A 374 -7.73 6.20 10.45
C ASP A 374 -7.42 5.07 9.45
N THR A 375 -6.21 4.97 8.90
CA THR A 375 -5.90 3.86 7.99
C THR A 375 -5.89 2.53 8.74
N ASP A 376 -6.54 1.54 8.17
CA ASP A 376 -6.53 0.15 8.58
C ASP A 376 -5.35 -0.62 7.97
N LYS A 377 -4.72 -0.10 6.91
CA LYS A 377 -3.70 -0.83 6.15
C LYS A 377 -2.57 0.05 5.66
N TYR A 378 -1.34 -0.32 6.01
CA TYR A 378 -0.14 0.27 5.42
C TYR A 378 0.41 -0.60 4.27
N PRO A 379 1.09 0.01 3.28
CA PRO A 379 1.84 -0.72 2.27
C PRO A 379 2.78 -1.75 2.88
N TRP A 380 2.95 -2.87 2.17
CA TRP A 380 3.85 -3.98 2.54
C TRP A 380 3.49 -4.70 3.84
N MET A 381 2.37 -4.34 4.49
CA MET A 381 1.86 -5.05 5.65
C MET A 381 0.79 -6.05 5.20
N PRO A 382 0.90 -7.34 5.56
CA PRO A 382 -0.01 -8.37 5.07
C PRO A 382 -1.38 -8.35 5.74
N VAL A 383 -1.49 -7.68 6.90
CA VAL A 383 -2.69 -7.65 7.73
C VAL A 383 -3.12 -6.22 8.01
N GLU A 384 -4.42 -6.07 8.22
CA GLU A 384 -5.01 -4.83 8.71
C GLU A 384 -4.61 -4.63 10.18
N ILE A 385 -4.50 -3.36 10.57
CA ILE A 385 -4.02 -2.88 11.87
C ILE A 385 -5.14 -2.97 12.90
N SER A 386 -6.38 -2.75 12.46
CA SER A 386 -7.59 -2.82 13.27
C SER A 386 -8.79 -3.11 12.38
N GLU A 387 -9.58 -4.11 12.73
CA GLU A 387 -10.89 -4.39 12.15
C GLU A 387 -11.93 -3.41 12.75
N ASP A 388 -11.80 -2.12 12.47
CA ASP A 388 -12.87 -1.17 12.80
C ASP A 388 -13.84 -1.13 11.62
N ASN A 389 -14.58 -2.23 11.45
CA ASN A 389 -15.46 -2.50 10.31
C ASN A 389 -16.79 -1.72 10.35
N GLU A 390 -16.89 -0.64 11.13
CA GLU A 390 -18.01 0.29 11.01
C GLU A 390 -17.83 1.15 9.75
N LEU A 391 -18.12 0.56 8.59
CA LEU A 391 -18.43 1.34 7.40
C LEU A 391 -19.67 2.20 7.71
N PRO A 392 -19.66 3.52 7.43
CA PRO A 392 -20.80 4.37 7.68
C PRO A 392 -21.81 4.24 6.53
N PHE A 393 -22.34 3.05 6.26
CA PHE A 393 -23.44 2.85 5.31
C PHE A 393 -24.43 1.81 5.81
#